data_AF-A0AAE5SBX6-F1
#
_entry.id   AF-A0AAE5SBX6-F1
#
_cell.length_a   1.000
_cell.length_b   1.000
_cell.length_c   1.000
_cell.angle_alpha   90.00
_cell.angle_beta   90.00
_cell.angle_gamma   90.00
#
_symmetry.space_group_name_H-M   'P 1'
#
loop_
_entity.id
_entity.type
_entity.pdbx_description
1 polymer ?
#
loop_
_entity_poly.entity_id
_entity_poly.type
_entity_poly.pdbx_seq_one_letter_code
_entity_poly.pdbx_strand_id
1 'polypeptide(L)'
;MNSPLRRLSTPTLLSLAVALGLSGCAGLPDQRLANEALKNGDTALAEQNYRQLADLGYSDAQVGLADIQVATRDPAQLKQAEATYRAAAQTSPRAQSRLGRLLAAKPDATEAEHREAEDLLKKAFANGESGTLIPLAMLYLQYPHTFPEVNAQQKISEWRAAGYPEAGLAQVLLYRTQGTYAQHLDEVESICKQALSATDICYVELATVYQTRGQAEQRTALIEKLKSEYAAGRVNAQRVDSVARVLGDSTIGTPDEKTAQQLLESVAPGYPVSWVTLAKLLYDFPELGDVNKMMEYLNNGRAADQPRAELLLGRLYYEGKWVTPDAVKAEEHLKKATATEISAHYYLGQIYRRGYLGQVYSQKAVDELLTAARGGQNSADFALAQLFSQGKGTMPDPVNAWVFAQLALASQTPQATELAEALNTQLPPEKLATAKDLLAREQKVRGANATQNAMVLQALQEEKDGEEAL
;
A
#
# COMPACT_ATOMS: atom_id res chain seq x y z
N MET A 1 95.87 -4.23 23.16
CA MET A 1 96.81 -3.10 23.19
C MET A 1 96.22 -1.98 22.33
N ASN A 2 95.95 -0.82 22.96
CA ASN A 2 95.75 0.56 22.43
C ASN A 2 94.85 0.74 21.18
N SER A 3 93.79 1.56 21.16
CA SER A 3 93.55 2.87 21.78
C SER A 3 92.04 3.20 21.87
N PRO A 4 91.64 4.20 22.69
CA PRO A 4 90.26 4.60 22.95
C PRO A 4 89.84 5.87 22.18
N LEU A 5 88.57 6.03 21.86
CA LEU A 5 87.95 7.35 21.65
C LEU A 5 86.53 7.38 22.24
N ARG A 6 86.29 8.45 22.99
CA ARG A 6 85.11 8.79 23.79
C ARG A 6 84.44 10.01 23.14
N ARG A 7 83.15 10.22 23.43
CA ARG A 7 82.30 11.43 23.18
C ARG A 7 81.55 11.40 21.83
N LEU A 8 80.28 11.80 21.69
CA LEU A 8 79.38 12.63 22.48
C LEU A 8 77.91 12.16 22.37
N SER A 9 77.15 12.54 23.39
CA SER A 9 75.69 12.52 23.52
C SER A 9 74.99 13.60 22.68
N THR A 10 73.87 13.25 22.04
CA THR A 10 72.71 14.12 21.79
C THR A 10 71.42 13.27 21.70
N PRO A 11 70.28 13.72 22.26
CA PRO A 11 69.00 13.02 22.18
C PRO A 11 68.21 13.51 20.96
N THR A 12 67.77 12.60 20.10
CA THR A 12 66.87 12.95 18.99
C THR A 12 65.43 12.64 19.41
N LEU A 13 64.70 13.71 19.67
CA LEU A 13 63.25 13.79 19.81
C LEU A 13 62.56 13.54 18.44
N LEU A 14 61.33 13.01 18.52
CA LEU A 14 60.28 12.94 17.49
C LEU A 14 60.49 12.01 16.29
N SER A 15 59.67 10.97 16.22
CA SER A 15 58.49 11.00 15.33
C SER A 15 57.57 9.80 15.61
N LEU A 16 56.41 10.08 16.19
CA LEU A 16 55.27 9.17 16.26
C LEU A 16 54.69 9.09 14.84
N ALA A 17 55.06 8.06 14.07
CA ALA A 17 54.43 7.79 12.79
C ALA A 17 53.04 7.18 13.04
N VAL A 18 52.02 8.04 13.04
CA VAL A 18 50.62 7.61 12.91
C VAL A 18 50.46 7.05 11.50
N ALA A 19 50.36 5.73 11.40
CA ALA A 19 49.97 5.04 10.17
C ALA A 19 48.47 5.25 9.92
N LEU A 20 48.11 6.39 9.34
CA LEU A 20 46.84 6.56 8.65
C LEU A 20 47.05 6.14 7.20
N GLY A 21 46.54 4.97 6.85
CA GLY A 21 46.67 4.47 5.48
C GLY A 21 46.06 3.10 5.27
N LEU A 22 44.73 2.98 5.39
CA LEU A 22 43.96 2.01 4.61
C LEU A 22 42.62 2.65 4.22
N SER A 23 42.60 3.22 3.02
CA SER A 23 41.40 3.52 2.25
C SER A 23 40.72 2.20 1.86
N GLY A 24 39.73 1.81 2.63
CA GLY A 24 38.78 0.75 2.32
C GLY A 24 37.47 1.07 3.03
N CYS A 25 36.34 0.86 2.36
CA CYS A 25 34.98 1.16 2.82
C CYS A 25 34.65 0.51 4.18
N ALA A 26 35.12 1.10 5.27
CA ALA A 26 34.79 0.71 6.62
C ALA A 26 33.98 1.85 7.23
N GLY A 27 32.65 1.73 7.18
CA GLY A 27 31.79 2.53 8.04
C GLY A 27 32.25 2.38 9.50
N LEU A 28 32.00 3.42 10.31
CA LEU A 28 32.40 3.42 11.72
C LEU A 28 31.94 2.13 12.39
N PRO A 29 32.74 1.52 13.29
CA PRO A 29 32.39 0.27 13.96
C PRO A 29 30.96 0.28 14.51
N ASP A 30 30.55 1.37 15.15
CA ASP A 30 29.21 1.51 15.74
C ASP A 30 28.10 1.62 14.69
N GLN A 31 28.38 2.21 13.52
CA GLN A 31 27.43 2.26 12.40
C GLN A 31 27.23 0.88 11.77
N ARG A 32 28.29 0.07 11.68
CA ARG A 32 28.18 -1.32 11.21
C ARG A 32 27.40 -2.17 12.20
N LEU A 33 27.66 -2.03 13.49
CA LEU A 33 26.91 -2.70 14.55
C LEU A 33 25.43 -2.29 14.54
N ALA A 34 25.13 -1.01 14.28
CA ALA A 34 23.76 -0.54 14.14
C ALA A 34 23.04 -1.17 12.93
N ASN A 35 23.69 -1.20 11.75
CA ASN A 35 23.14 -1.84 10.56
C ASN A 35 22.93 -3.35 10.76
N GLU A 36 23.84 -4.01 11.47
CA GLU A 36 23.77 -5.44 11.78
C GLU A 36 22.65 -5.74 12.78
N ALA A 37 22.48 -4.88 13.80
CA ALA A 37 21.36 -4.95 14.73
C ALA A 37 20.02 -4.81 14.01
N LEU A 38 19.89 -3.85 13.07
CA LEU A 38 18.69 -3.73 12.22
C LEU A 38 18.45 -4.99 11.41
N LYS A 39 19.47 -5.52 10.73
CA LYS A 39 19.35 -6.74 9.93
C LYS A 39 18.89 -7.95 10.75
N ASN A 40 19.18 -7.95 12.05
CA ASN A 40 18.80 -9.01 12.98
C ASN A 40 17.47 -8.72 13.71
N GLY A 41 16.78 -7.62 13.40
CA GLY A 41 15.52 -7.25 14.04
C GLY A 41 15.65 -6.53 15.39
N ASP A 42 16.86 -6.21 15.83
CA ASP A 42 17.10 -5.51 17.09
C ASP A 42 17.12 -3.99 16.88
N THR A 43 15.92 -3.42 16.72
CA THR A 43 15.72 -1.98 16.48
C THR A 43 16.17 -1.11 17.64
N ALA A 44 16.05 -1.60 18.89
CA ALA A 44 16.47 -0.88 20.08
C ALA A 44 18.00 -0.75 20.15
N LEU A 45 18.72 -1.84 19.87
CA LEU A 45 20.19 -1.82 19.80
C LEU A 45 20.68 -0.98 18.62
N ALA A 46 20.01 -1.05 17.47
CA ALA A 46 20.32 -0.20 16.33
C ALA A 46 20.16 1.29 16.65
N GLU A 47 19.04 1.67 17.29
CA GLU A 47 18.78 3.05 17.70
C GLU A 47 19.85 3.55 18.66
N GLN A 48 20.22 2.74 19.67
CA GLN A 48 21.27 3.09 20.61
C GLN A 48 22.61 3.36 19.91
N ASN A 49 23.00 2.49 18.99
CA ASN A 49 24.27 2.60 18.27
C ASN A 49 24.29 3.79 17.30
N TYR A 50 23.17 4.09 16.62
CA TYR A 50 23.10 5.28 15.78
C TYR A 50 23.03 6.58 16.57
N ARG A 51 22.35 6.63 17.72
CA ARG A 51 22.16 7.85 18.51
C ARG A 51 23.48 8.52 18.89
N GLN A 52 24.46 7.72 19.33
CA GLN A 52 25.78 8.23 19.69
C GLN A 52 26.50 8.90 18.50
N LEU A 53 26.42 8.29 17.31
CA LEU A 53 27.01 8.84 16.10
C LEU A 53 26.21 10.03 15.54
N ALA A 54 24.89 9.99 15.65
CA ALA A 54 24.02 11.07 15.20
C ALA A 54 24.21 12.34 16.02
N ASP A 55 24.38 12.21 17.34
CA ASP A 55 24.70 13.31 18.26
C ASP A 55 26.07 13.96 17.96
N LEU A 56 27.00 13.17 17.40
CA LEU A 56 28.29 13.63 16.90
C LEU A 56 28.22 14.25 15.49
N GLY A 57 27.04 14.29 14.87
CA GLY A 57 26.80 14.91 13.57
C GLY A 57 27.04 14.01 12.36
N TYR A 58 27.17 12.69 12.54
CA TYR A 58 27.32 11.76 11.41
C TYR A 58 25.99 11.60 10.66
N SER A 59 25.95 12.11 9.43
CA SER A 59 24.74 12.14 8.59
C SER A 59 24.16 10.75 8.31
N ASP A 60 24.99 9.73 8.07
CA ASP A 60 24.49 8.38 7.84
C ASP A 60 23.85 7.74 9.08
N ALA A 61 24.32 8.09 10.28
CA ALA A 61 23.71 7.64 11.53
C ALA A 61 22.39 8.37 11.80
N GLN A 62 22.32 9.66 11.46
CA GLN A 62 21.07 10.44 11.49
C GLN A 62 20.02 9.83 10.53
N VAL A 63 20.44 9.45 9.31
CA VAL A 63 19.58 8.76 8.35
C VAL A 63 19.14 7.39 8.89
N GLY A 64 20.03 6.63 9.53
CA GLY A 64 19.69 5.35 10.16
C GLY A 64 18.63 5.48 11.26
N LEU A 65 18.71 6.51 12.11
CA LEU A 65 17.67 6.80 13.11
C LEU A 65 16.34 7.20 12.47
N ALA A 66 16.41 8.03 11.42
CA ALA A 66 15.22 8.45 10.70
C ALA A 66 14.56 7.25 9.98
N ASP A 67 15.35 6.29 9.45
CA ASP A 67 14.83 5.03 8.87
C ASP A 67 14.02 4.23 9.92
N ILE A 68 14.50 4.16 11.18
CA ILE A 68 13.77 3.53 12.29
C ILE A 68 12.48 4.28 12.62
N GLN A 69 12.53 5.61 12.66
CA GLN A 69 11.36 6.46 12.93
C GLN A 69 10.28 6.35 11.84
N VAL A 70 10.68 6.24 10.57
CA VAL A 70 9.74 6.01 9.46
C VAL A 70 9.04 4.65 9.62
N ALA A 71 9.77 3.63 10.06
CA ALA A 71 9.21 2.30 10.26
C ALA A 71 8.12 2.25 11.36
N THR A 72 8.15 3.17 12.35
CA THR A 72 7.11 3.22 13.39
C THR A 72 5.78 3.78 12.90
N ARG A 73 5.80 4.54 11.78
CA ARG A 73 4.64 5.20 11.16
C ARG A 73 3.85 6.13 12.07
N ASP A 74 4.44 6.52 13.20
CA ASP A 74 3.87 7.55 14.07
C ASP A 74 3.97 8.90 13.34
N PRO A 75 2.88 9.67 13.17
CA PRO A 75 2.90 10.94 12.44
C PRO A 75 3.90 11.97 12.99
N ALA A 76 4.14 11.99 14.30
CA ALA A 76 5.12 12.87 14.92
C ALA A 76 6.55 12.39 14.63
N GLN A 77 6.78 11.07 14.64
CA GLN A 77 8.08 10.50 14.28
C GLN A 77 8.37 10.65 12.78
N LEU A 78 7.38 10.49 11.90
CA LEU A 78 7.52 10.74 10.46
C LEU A 78 7.93 12.20 10.18
N LYS A 79 7.31 13.16 10.89
CA LYS A 79 7.68 14.57 10.78
C LYS A 79 9.11 14.83 11.28
N GLN A 80 9.53 14.15 12.34
CA GLN A 80 10.90 14.23 12.85
C GLN A 80 11.92 13.59 11.88
N ALA A 81 11.57 12.45 11.28
CA ALA A 81 12.38 11.77 10.29
C ALA A 81 12.56 12.64 9.03
N GLU A 82 11.48 13.26 8.54
CA GLU A 82 11.53 14.20 7.41
C GLU A 82 12.50 15.36 7.68
N ALA A 83 12.43 15.98 8.87
CA ALA A 83 13.35 17.05 9.25
C ALA A 83 14.81 16.56 9.33
N THR A 84 15.02 15.35 9.85
CA THR A 84 16.34 14.72 9.97
C THR A 84 16.93 14.43 8.59
N TYR A 85 16.16 13.83 7.68
CA TYR A 85 16.61 13.59 6.32
C TYR A 85 16.89 14.90 5.59
N ARG A 86 16.08 15.95 5.77
CA ARG A 86 16.29 17.25 5.12
C ARG A 86 17.58 17.93 5.59
N ALA A 87 17.93 17.79 6.87
CA ALA A 87 19.23 18.24 7.38
C ALA A 87 20.39 17.43 6.77
N ALA A 88 20.27 16.11 6.71
CA ALA A 88 21.30 15.21 6.19
C ALA A 88 21.46 15.27 4.65
N ALA A 89 20.40 15.62 3.91
CA ALA A 89 20.38 15.67 2.44
C ALA A 89 21.36 16.67 1.84
N GLN A 90 21.85 17.63 2.63
CA GLN A 90 22.90 18.56 2.20
C GLN A 90 24.26 17.87 1.97
N THR A 91 24.50 16.73 2.63
CA THR A 91 25.81 16.05 2.64
C THR A 91 25.76 14.56 2.31
N SER A 92 24.58 13.94 2.31
CA SER A 92 24.42 12.50 2.09
C SER A 92 23.47 12.20 0.92
N PRO A 93 23.95 11.59 -0.19
CA PRO A 93 23.10 11.10 -1.28
C PRO A 93 22.05 10.08 -0.81
N ARG A 94 22.40 9.24 0.18
CA ARG A 94 21.45 8.32 0.82
C ARG A 94 20.30 9.09 1.48
N ALA A 95 20.59 10.19 2.19
CA ALA A 95 19.54 11.05 2.76
C ALA A 95 18.67 11.70 1.69
N GLN A 96 19.25 12.12 0.56
CA GLN A 96 18.49 12.64 -0.59
C GLN A 96 17.54 11.58 -1.14
N SER A 97 18.01 10.34 -1.33
CA SER A 97 17.19 9.21 -1.78
C SER A 97 16.04 8.93 -0.81
N ARG A 98 16.31 8.88 0.50
CA ARG A 98 15.30 8.64 1.55
C ARG A 98 14.25 9.75 1.62
N LEU A 99 14.67 11.01 1.67
CA LEU A 99 13.75 12.14 1.71
C LEU A 99 12.93 12.24 0.41
N GLY A 100 13.58 12.08 -0.74
CA GLY A 100 12.89 12.14 -2.03
C GLY A 100 11.81 11.07 -2.15
N ARG A 101 12.08 9.83 -1.69
CA ARG A 101 11.06 8.77 -1.63
C ARG A 101 9.93 9.10 -0.65
N LEU A 102 10.28 9.58 0.54
CA LEU A 102 9.30 9.93 1.57
C LEU A 102 8.33 11.01 1.06
N LEU A 103 8.86 12.08 0.45
CA LEU A 103 8.07 13.17 -0.10
C LEU A 103 7.25 12.75 -1.33
N ALA A 104 7.80 11.90 -2.21
CA ALA A 104 7.08 11.38 -3.37
C ALA A 104 5.90 10.47 -2.99
N ALA A 105 6.01 9.75 -1.86
CA ALA A 105 4.95 8.87 -1.36
C ALA A 105 4.00 9.56 -0.38
N LYS A 106 4.28 10.81 0.02
CA LYS A 106 3.52 11.54 1.03
C LYS A 106 2.13 11.90 0.48
N PRO A 107 1.03 11.40 1.08
CA PRO A 107 -0.33 11.55 0.52
C PRO A 107 -0.76 13.01 0.32
N ASP A 108 -0.33 13.89 1.22
CA ASP A 108 -0.70 15.31 1.25
C ASP A 108 0.44 16.22 0.81
N ALA A 109 1.38 15.68 0.03
CA ALA A 109 2.48 16.48 -0.49
C ALA A 109 1.94 17.62 -1.36
N THR A 110 2.40 18.82 -1.02
CA THR A 110 2.20 20.02 -1.82
C THR A 110 2.95 19.91 -3.14
N GLU A 111 2.55 20.73 -4.12
CA GLU A 111 3.29 20.83 -5.39
C GLU A 111 4.79 21.15 -5.17
N ALA A 112 5.10 21.94 -4.15
CA ALA A 112 6.47 22.26 -3.76
C ALA A 112 7.23 21.02 -3.25
N GLU A 113 6.59 20.18 -2.43
CA GLU A 113 7.17 18.93 -1.93
C GLU A 113 7.35 17.91 -3.05
N HIS A 114 6.45 17.83 -4.04
CA HIS A 114 6.66 17.01 -5.22
C HIS A 114 7.89 17.47 -6.03
N ARG A 115 8.06 18.79 -6.25
CA ARG A 115 9.25 19.32 -6.94
C ARG A 115 10.53 19.12 -6.12
N GLU A 116 10.46 19.23 -4.80
CA GLU A 116 11.57 18.89 -3.90
C GLU A 116 11.94 17.41 -4.02
N ALA A 117 10.95 16.52 -4.02
CA ALA A 117 11.14 15.09 -4.20
C ALA A 117 11.85 14.77 -5.52
N GLU A 118 11.43 15.41 -6.61
CA GLU A 118 12.04 15.24 -7.93
C GLU A 118 13.53 15.60 -7.94
N ASP A 119 13.88 16.76 -7.40
CA ASP A 119 15.27 17.25 -7.35
C ASP A 119 16.16 16.34 -6.49
N LEU A 120 15.65 15.92 -5.32
CA LEU A 120 16.35 14.99 -4.43
C LEU A 120 16.59 13.64 -5.08
N LEU A 121 15.58 13.05 -5.72
CA LEU A 121 15.69 11.76 -6.40
C LEU A 121 16.64 11.83 -7.59
N LYS A 122 16.61 12.91 -8.38
CA LYS A 122 17.56 13.13 -9.48
C LYS A 122 19.00 13.26 -8.99
N LYS A 123 19.23 14.01 -7.92
CA LYS A 123 20.56 14.16 -7.31
C LYS A 123 21.06 12.84 -6.75
N ALA A 124 20.24 12.11 -6.00
CA ALA A 124 20.58 10.80 -5.48
C ALA A 124 20.92 9.82 -6.61
N PHE A 125 20.09 9.78 -7.66
CA PHE A 125 20.32 8.96 -8.85
C PHE A 125 21.65 9.28 -9.55
N ALA A 126 21.97 10.56 -9.74
CA ALA A 126 23.24 10.99 -10.33
C ALA A 126 24.47 10.59 -9.49
N ASN A 127 24.29 10.37 -8.18
CA ASN A 127 25.32 9.86 -7.27
C ASN A 127 25.34 8.32 -7.17
N GLY A 128 24.53 7.62 -7.95
CA GLY A 128 24.51 6.15 -7.99
C GLY A 128 23.64 5.49 -6.92
N GLU A 129 22.77 6.23 -6.24
CA GLU A 129 21.83 5.67 -5.26
C GLU A 129 20.74 4.82 -5.94
N SER A 130 20.57 3.60 -5.47
CA SER A 130 19.55 2.65 -5.95
C SER A 130 18.14 3.00 -5.44
N GLY A 131 17.11 2.45 -6.10
CA GLY A 131 15.71 2.63 -5.71
C GLY A 131 15.25 4.09 -5.82
N THR A 132 15.78 4.82 -6.80
CA THR A 132 15.44 6.23 -7.10
C THR A 132 14.61 6.35 -8.37
N LEU A 133 14.80 5.47 -9.35
CA LEU A 133 14.13 5.54 -10.65
C LEU A 133 12.64 5.21 -10.58
N ILE A 134 12.24 4.16 -9.85
CA ILE A 134 10.82 3.83 -9.69
C ILE A 134 10.04 4.96 -9.00
N PRO A 135 10.49 5.51 -7.84
CA PRO A 135 9.86 6.67 -7.24
C PRO A 135 9.76 7.86 -8.19
N LEU A 136 10.82 8.15 -8.96
CA LEU A 136 10.82 9.26 -9.92
C LEU A 136 9.81 9.01 -11.06
N ALA A 137 9.73 7.79 -11.58
CA ALA A 137 8.74 7.40 -12.57
C ALA A 137 7.31 7.57 -12.03
N MET A 138 7.06 7.06 -10.82
CA MET A 138 5.75 7.16 -10.16
C MET A 138 5.34 8.61 -9.92
N LEU A 139 6.27 9.46 -9.50
CA LEU A 139 6.04 10.89 -9.30
C LEU A 139 5.53 11.56 -10.60
N TYR A 140 6.16 11.26 -11.75
CA TYR A 140 5.72 11.78 -13.05
C TYR A 140 4.38 11.20 -13.53
N LEU A 141 4.13 9.92 -13.22
CA LEU A 141 2.90 9.23 -13.63
C LEU A 141 1.68 9.65 -12.80
N GLN A 142 1.86 9.88 -11.51
CA GLN A 142 0.78 10.25 -10.58
C GLN A 142 0.47 11.74 -10.59
N TYR A 143 1.47 12.59 -10.81
CA TYR A 143 1.34 14.05 -10.74
C TYR A 143 1.75 14.77 -12.03
N PRO A 144 1.19 14.41 -13.21
CA PRO A 144 1.61 14.98 -14.49
C PRO A 144 1.38 16.49 -14.59
N HIS A 145 0.39 17.04 -13.86
CA HIS A 145 0.11 18.48 -13.82
C HIS A 145 1.18 19.28 -13.07
N THR A 146 1.88 18.66 -12.12
CA THR A 146 3.01 19.28 -11.40
C THR A 146 4.25 19.38 -12.28
N PHE A 147 4.42 18.44 -13.23
CA PHE A 147 5.58 18.35 -14.12
C PHE A 147 5.17 18.47 -15.60
N PRO A 148 4.53 19.58 -16.03
CA PRO A 148 4.03 19.73 -17.40
C PRO A 148 5.13 19.68 -18.47
N GLU A 149 6.38 19.95 -18.09
CA GLU A 149 7.57 19.87 -18.92
C GLU A 149 8.10 18.44 -19.12
N VAL A 150 7.63 17.48 -18.32
CA VAL A 150 8.15 16.11 -18.33
C VAL A 150 7.22 15.19 -19.12
N ASN A 151 7.75 14.59 -20.18
CA ASN A 151 7.13 13.44 -20.82
C ASN A 151 7.64 12.15 -20.15
N ALA A 152 6.79 11.51 -19.34
CA ALA A 152 7.14 10.29 -18.60
C ALA A 152 7.57 9.14 -19.51
N GLN A 153 6.86 8.92 -20.63
CA GLN A 153 7.20 7.87 -21.61
C GLN A 153 8.60 8.09 -22.19
N GLN A 154 8.92 9.33 -22.57
CA GLN A 154 10.24 9.67 -23.09
C GLN A 154 11.33 9.44 -22.04
N LYS A 155 11.12 9.89 -20.80
CA LYS A 155 12.10 9.69 -19.71
C LYS A 155 12.36 8.22 -19.41
N ILE A 156 11.31 7.41 -19.35
CA ILE A 156 11.45 5.96 -19.15
C ILE A 156 12.19 5.32 -20.33
N SER A 157 11.91 5.76 -21.55
CA SER A 157 12.62 5.27 -22.75
C SER A 157 14.12 5.62 -22.73
N GLU A 158 14.47 6.82 -22.28
CA GLU A 158 15.86 7.25 -22.06
C GLU A 158 16.56 6.36 -21.01
N TRP A 159 15.88 6.07 -19.89
CA TRP A 159 16.42 5.20 -18.85
C TRP A 159 16.63 3.75 -19.32
N ARG A 160 15.71 3.23 -20.15
CA ARG A 160 15.84 1.90 -20.76
C ARG A 160 17.01 1.85 -21.75
N ALA A 161 17.16 2.88 -22.59
CA ALA A 161 18.27 2.98 -23.53
C ALA A 161 19.63 3.08 -22.82
N ALA A 162 19.66 3.72 -21.65
CA ALA A 162 20.83 3.76 -20.77
C ALA A 162 21.11 2.45 -20.02
N GLY A 163 20.23 1.44 -20.12
CA GLY A 163 20.42 0.13 -19.53
C GLY A 163 20.15 0.05 -18.03
N TYR A 164 19.38 0.97 -17.46
CA TYR A 164 19.06 0.92 -16.03
C TYR A 164 18.10 -0.24 -15.72
N PRO A 165 18.42 -1.15 -14.78
CA PRO A 165 17.64 -2.37 -14.53
C PRO A 165 16.17 -2.11 -14.16
N GLU A 166 15.91 -1.07 -13.38
CA GLU A 166 14.57 -0.70 -12.90
C GLU A 166 13.70 -0.06 -14.01
N ALA A 167 14.30 0.42 -15.10
CA ALA A 167 13.59 1.18 -16.13
C ALA A 167 12.54 0.35 -16.88
N GLY A 168 12.74 -0.96 -16.99
CA GLY A 168 11.74 -1.88 -17.53
C GLY A 168 10.46 -1.89 -16.69
N LEU A 169 10.59 -1.95 -15.37
CA LEU A 169 9.43 -1.93 -14.46
C LEU A 169 8.70 -0.59 -14.49
N ALA A 170 9.44 0.52 -14.58
CA ALA A 170 8.84 1.84 -14.78
C ALA A 170 7.95 1.88 -16.03
N GLN A 171 8.36 1.20 -17.11
CA GLN A 171 7.56 1.08 -18.32
C GLN A 171 6.28 0.27 -18.09
N VAL A 172 6.36 -0.85 -17.34
CA VAL A 172 5.19 -1.65 -16.97
C VAL A 172 4.20 -0.82 -16.14
N LEU A 173 4.69 -0.05 -15.17
CA LEU A 173 3.89 0.86 -14.35
C LEU A 173 3.19 1.93 -15.20
N LEU A 174 3.91 2.52 -16.17
CA LEU A 174 3.31 3.48 -17.11
C LEU A 174 2.12 2.88 -17.85
N TYR A 175 2.25 1.65 -18.37
CA TYR A 175 1.13 1.00 -19.07
C TYR A 175 -0.07 0.72 -18.15
N ARG A 176 0.18 0.38 -16.89
CA ARG A 176 -0.89 0.22 -15.89
C ARG A 176 -1.58 1.54 -15.60
N THR A 177 -0.81 2.62 -15.36
CA THR A 177 -1.36 3.94 -15.06
C THR A 177 -2.16 4.52 -16.23
N GLN A 178 -1.72 4.30 -17.47
CA GLN A 178 -2.41 4.80 -18.67
C GLN A 178 -3.56 3.90 -19.14
N GLY A 179 -3.75 2.72 -18.52
CA GLY A 179 -4.76 1.75 -18.96
C GLY A 179 -4.44 1.08 -20.31
N THR A 180 -3.20 1.16 -20.78
CA THR A 180 -2.74 0.57 -22.05
C THR A 180 -2.08 -0.80 -21.89
N TYR A 181 -1.99 -1.34 -20.67
CA TYR A 181 -1.35 -2.61 -20.33
C TYR A 181 -1.69 -3.78 -21.29
N ALA A 182 -2.97 -3.98 -21.62
CA ALA A 182 -3.40 -5.07 -22.50
C ALA A 182 -2.85 -4.98 -23.93
N GLN A 183 -2.44 -3.78 -24.38
CA GLN A 183 -1.86 -3.55 -25.70
C GLN A 183 -0.35 -3.87 -25.74
N HIS A 184 0.29 -3.98 -24.58
CA HIS A 184 1.74 -4.09 -24.43
C HIS A 184 2.20 -5.42 -23.80
N LEU A 185 1.37 -6.46 -23.84
CA LEU A 185 1.64 -7.73 -23.15
C LEU A 185 2.96 -8.41 -23.58
N ASP A 186 3.34 -8.36 -24.87
CA ASP A 186 4.61 -8.93 -25.36
C ASP A 186 5.83 -8.24 -24.74
N GLU A 187 5.75 -6.92 -24.62
CA GLU A 187 6.81 -6.11 -24.06
C GLU A 187 6.91 -6.32 -22.55
N VAL A 188 5.77 -6.36 -21.84
CA VAL A 188 5.72 -6.67 -20.41
C VAL A 188 6.31 -8.06 -20.14
N GLU A 189 5.97 -9.05 -20.96
CA GLU A 189 6.52 -10.41 -20.86
C GLU A 189 8.04 -10.42 -21.03
N SER A 190 8.56 -9.73 -22.05
CA SER A 190 9.99 -9.63 -22.31
C SER A 190 10.74 -8.95 -21.16
N ILE A 191 10.23 -7.82 -20.67
CA ILE A 191 10.80 -7.08 -19.53
C ILE A 191 10.83 -7.98 -18.29
N CYS A 192 9.70 -8.60 -17.95
CA CYS A 192 9.58 -9.34 -16.71
C CYS A 192 10.33 -10.67 -16.74
N LYS A 193 10.48 -11.32 -17.90
CA LYS A 193 11.35 -12.51 -18.05
C LYS A 193 12.81 -12.20 -17.76
N GLN A 194 13.30 -11.05 -18.23
CA GLN A 194 14.68 -10.62 -18.01
C GLN A 194 14.93 -10.19 -16.56
N ALA A 195 13.96 -9.53 -15.94
CA ALA A 195 14.07 -9.02 -14.58
C ALA A 195 13.69 -10.04 -13.49
N LEU A 196 13.14 -11.21 -13.82
CA LEU A 196 12.53 -12.14 -12.86
C LEU A 196 13.44 -12.59 -11.71
N SER A 197 14.76 -12.66 -11.93
CA SER A 197 15.72 -13.03 -10.88
C SER A 197 16.10 -11.89 -9.94
N ALA A 198 15.85 -10.64 -10.33
CA ALA A 198 16.16 -9.44 -9.56
C ALA A 198 14.91 -8.81 -8.94
N THR A 199 13.75 -9.00 -9.57
CA THR A 199 12.50 -8.36 -9.14
C THR A 199 11.37 -9.37 -9.09
N ASP A 200 10.94 -9.69 -7.87
CA ASP A 200 9.92 -10.70 -7.61
C ASP A 200 8.51 -10.31 -8.12
N ILE A 201 8.19 -9.01 -8.21
CA ILE A 201 6.94 -8.48 -8.80
C ILE A 201 6.70 -8.99 -10.22
N CYS A 202 7.77 -9.32 -10.96
CA CYS A 202 7.68 -9.90 -12.28
C CYS A 202 6.93 -11.24 -12.30
N TYR A 203 6.85 -11.97 -11.17
CA TYR A 203 5.97 -13.14 -11.08
C TYR A 203 4.49 -12.79 -11.23
N VAL A 204 4.05 -11.67 -10.65
CA VAL A 204 2.64 -11.20 -10.75
C VAL A 204 2.34 -10.72 -12.17
N GLU A 205 3.26 -9.96 -12.75
CA GLU A 205 3.13 -9.42 -14.10
C GLU A 205 3.09 -10.56 -15.15
N LEU A 206 4.01 -11.52 -15.06
CA LEU A 206 4.01 -12.70 -15.94
C LEU A 206 2.78 -13.57 -15.74
N ALA A 207 2.33 -13.80 -14.51
CA ALA A 207 1.09 -14.53 -14.24
C ALA A 207 -0.11 -13.83 -14.90
N THR A 208 -0.17 -12.50 -14.81
CA THR A 208 -1.21 -11.69 -15.44
C THR A 208 -1.17 -11.84 -16.96
N VAL A 209 0.02 -11.68 -17.58
CA VAL A 209 0.19 -11.85 -19.02
C VAL A 209 -0.24 -13.24 -19.49
N TYR A 210 0.24 -14.29 -18.83
CA TYR A 210 -0.07 -15.67 -19.23
C TYR A 210 -1.54 -16.02 -19.04
N GLN A 211 -2.20 -15.46 -18.02
CA GLN A 211 -3.63 -15.66 -17.81
C GLN A 211 -4.47 -14.89 -18.84
N THR A 212 -4.15 -13.63 -19.11
CA THR A 212 -4.81 -12.83 -20.15
C THR A 212 -4.69 -13.46 -21.54
N ARG A 213 -3.56 -14.11 -21.82
CA ARG A 213 -3.29 -14.77 -23.11
C ARG A 213 -3.74 -16.23 -23.19
N GLY A 214 -4.26 -16.82 -22.10
CA GLY A 214 -4.60 -18.25 -22.06
C GLY A 214 -3.39 -19.19 -22.22
N GLN A 215 -2.19 -18.74 -21.88
CA GLN A 215 -0.93 -19.46 -22.01
C GLN A 215 -0.69 -20.42 -20.83
N ALA A 216 -1.44 -21.52 -20.80
CA ALA A 216 -1.46 -22.46 -19.66
C ALA A 216 -0.10 -23.14 -19.38
N GLU A 217 0.67 -23.48 -20.42
CA GLU A 217 1.98 -24.11 -20.25
C GLU A 217 2.99 -23.17 -19.59
N GLN A 218 3.07 -21.93 -20.08
CA GLN A 218 3.94 -20.88 -19.54
C GLN A 218 3.54 -20.52 -18.10
N ARG A 219 2.24 -20.44 -17.83
CA ARG A 219 1.69 -20.23 -16.49
C ARG A 219 2.11 -21.34 -15.53
N THR A 220 1.97 -22.60 -15.95
CA THR A 220 2.38 -23.76 -15.14
C THR A 220 3.88 -23.73 -14.84
N ALA A 221 4.71 -23.48 -15.85
CA ALA A 221 6.16 -23.37 -15.67
C ALA A 221 6.56 -22.22 -14.72
N LEU A 222 5.87 -21.08 -14.80
CA LEU A 222 6.08 -19.94 -13.88
C LEU A 222 5.73 -20.30 -12.44
N ILE A 223 4.61 -21.00 -12.23
CA ILE A 223 4.15 -21.42 -10.90
C ILE A 223 5.11 -22.42 -10.27
N GLU A 224 5.60 -23.40 -11.02
CA GLU A 224 6.60 -24.36 -10.51
C GLU A 224 7.92 -23.66 -10.15
N LYS A 225 8.34 -22.68 -10.96
CA LYS A 225 9.49 -21.84 -10.61
C LYS A 225 9.23 -21.03 -9.34
N LEU A 226 8.07 -20.38 -9.22
CA LEU A 226 7.68 -19.61 -8.03
C LEU A 226 7.74 -20.47 -6.76
N LYS A 227 7.18 -21.69 -6.78
CA LYS A 227 7.22 -22.64 -5.66
C LYS A 227 8.66 -22.99 -5.29
N SER A 228 9.52 -23.27 -6.28
CA SER A 228 10.93 -23.57 -6.04
C SER A 228 11.69 -22.38 -5.43
N GLU A 229 11.41 -21.16 -5.86
CA GLU A 229 12.07 -19.95 -5.35
C GLU A 229 11.57 -19.58 -3.94
N TYR A 230 10.29 -19.80 -3.66
CA TYR A 230 9.74 -19.67 -2.31
C TYR A 230 10.37 -20.69 -1.35
N ALA A 231 10.47 -21.96 -1.75
CA ALA A 231 11.15 -22.99 -0.95
C ALA A 231 12.65 -22.68 -0.71
N ALA A 232 13.28 -21.93 -1.61
CA ALA A 232 14.65 -21.46 -1.47
C ALA A 232 14.78 -20.14 -0.69
N GLY A 233 13.68 -19.55 -0.23
CA GLY A 233 13.66 -18.27 0.49
C GLY A 233 14.00 -17.05 -0.38
N ARG A 234 13.98 -17.17 -1.71
CA ARG A 234 14.27 -16.07 -2.65
C ARG A 234 13.03 -15.26 -3.02
N VAL A 235 11.86 -15.81 -2.78
CA VAL A 235 10.57 -15.15 -2.94
C VAL A 235 9.80 -15.27 -1.62
N ASN A 236 9.18 -14.19 -1.17
CA ASN A 236 8.39 -14.17 0.06
C ASN A 236 6.98 -14.76 -0.12
N ALA A 237 6.29 -14.99 0.99
CA ALA A 237 4.92 -15.52 0.99
C ALA A 237 3.91 -14.53 0.37
N GLN A 238 4.12 -13.22 0.56
CA GLN A 238 3.27 -12.17 -0.01
C GLN A 238 3.21 -12.25 -1.55
N ARG A 239 4.34 -12.54 -2.19
CA ARG A 239 4.43 -12.68 -3.64
C ARG A 239 3.69 -13.91 -4.12
N VAL A 240 3.78 -15.01 -3.39
CA VAL A 240 3.01 -16.24 -3.68
C VAL A 240 1.51 -15.99 -3.59
N ASP A 241 1.04 -15.32 -2.52
CA ASP A 241 -0.36 -14.88 -2.40
C ASP A 241 -0.76 -13.99 -3.59
N SER A 242 0.07 -13.00 -3.94
CA SER A 242 -0.21 -12.06 -5.03
C SER A 242 -0.37 -12.77 -6.37
N VAL A 243 0.45 -13.77 -6.68
CA VAL A 243 0.28 -14.61 -7.88
C VAL A 243 -1.00 -15.43 -7.77
N ALA A 244 -1.30 -16.04 -6.62
CA ALA A 244 -2.53 -16.79 -6.43
C ALA A 244 -3.79 -15.94 -6.63
N ARG A 245 -3.77 -14.66 -6.23
CA ARG A 245 -4.87 -13.72 -6.50
C ARG A 245 -5.08 -13.49 -8.00
N VAL A 246 -4.01 -13.38 -8.78
CA VAL A 246 -4.11 -13.29 -10.25
C VAL A 246 -4.78 -14.56 -10.80
N LEU A 247 -4.31 -15.74 -10.36
CA LEU A 247 -4.89 -17.02 -10.77
C LEU A 247 -6.38 -17.15 -10.44
N GLY A 248 -6.83 -16.62 -9.30
CA GLY A 248 -8.23 -16.59 -8.91
C GLY A 248 -9.06 -15.44 -9.50
N ASP A 249 -8.47 -14.54 -10.29
CA ASP A 249 -9.20 -13.37 -10.81
C ASP A 249 -9.90 -13.71 -12.14
N SER A 250 -11.23 -13.75 -12.10
CA SER A 250 -12.08 -14.01 -13.27
C SER A 250 -12.13 -12.85 -14.27
N THR A 251 -11.63 -11.66 -13.92
CA THR A 251 -11.59 -10.49 -14.81
C THR A 251 -10.37 -10.47 -15.73
N ILE A 252 -9.31 -11.23 -15.40
CA ILE A 252 -8.04 -11.25 -16.15
C ILE A 252 -8.06 -12.28 -17.28
N GLY A 253 -8.77 -13.40 -17.10
CA GLY A 253 -8.84 -14.51 -18.03
C GLY A 253 -9.58 -15.70 -17.43
N THR A 254 -9.35 -16.90 -17.96
CA THR A 254 -9.88 -18.12 -17.34
C THR A 254 -9.16 -18.36 -16.00
N PRO A 255 -9.88 -18.37 -14.86
CA PRO A 255 -9.27 -18.58 -13.56
C PRO A 255 -8.71 -20.00 -13.42
N ASP A 256 -7.71 -20.13 -12.56
CA ASP A 256 -7.09 -21.38 -12.12
C ASP A 256 -7.24 -21.47 -10.59
N GLU A 257 -8.49 -21.49 -10.15
CA GLU A 257 -8.91 -21.32 -8.76
C GLU A 257 -8.38 -22.44 -7.86
N LYS A 258 -8.20 -23.66 -8.40
CA LYS A 258 -7.60 -24.79 -7.67
C LYS A 258 -6.12 -24.56 -7.40
N THR A 259 -5.36 -24.08 -8.39
CA THR A 259 -3.94 -23.78 -8.19
C THR A 259 -3.76 -22.58 -7.27
N ALA A 260 -4.64 -21.57 -7.38
CA ALA A 260 -4.69 -20.45 -6.45
C ALA A 260 -4.90 -20.93 -5.00
N GLN A 261 -5.88 -21.82 -4.77
CA GLN A 261 -6.14 -22.40 -3.46
C GLN A 261 -4.91 -23.11 -2.88
N GLN A 262 -4.24 -23.96 -3.68
CA GLN A 262 -3.04 -24.68 -3.24
C GLN A 262 -1.88 -23.76 -2.87
N LEU A 263 -1.63 -22.72 -3.67
CA LEU A 263 -0.59 -21.73 -3.37
C LEU A 263 -0.89 -20.99 -2.06
N LEU A 264 -2.13 -20.55 -1.87
CA LEU A 264 -2.51 -19.83 -0.66
C LEU A 264 -2.44 -20.73 0.58
N GLU A 265 -2.96 -21.96 0.52
CA GLU A 265 -2.87 -22.94 1.61
C GLU A 265 -1.41 -23.20 2.03
N SER A 266 -0.48 -23.18 1.07
CA SER A 266 0.95 -23.41 1.34
C SER A 266 1.64 -22.28 2.12
N VAL A 267 1.13 -21.05 2.03
CA VAL A 267 1.75 -19.88 2.67
C VAL A 267 0.96 -19.33 3.87
N ALA A 268 -0.33 -19.62 3.97
CA ALA A 268 -1.22 -19.04 4.98
C ALA A 268 -0.79 -19.26 6.45
N PRO A 269 -0.17 -20.39 6.86
CA PRO A 269 0.34 -20.54 8.22
C PRO A 269 1.45 -19.53 8.59
N GLY A 270 2.27 -19.12 7.62
CA GLY A 270 3.36 -18.15 7.79
C GLY A 270 3.04 -16.74 7.28
N TYR A 271 1.92 -16.57 6.59
CA TYR A 271 1.44 -15.30 6.05
C TYR A 271 -0.08 -15.22 6.22
N PRO A 272 -0.57 -14.84 7.42
CA PRO A 272 -1.97 -15.02 7.80
C PRO A 272 -3.00 -14.26 6.96
N VAL A 273 -2.57 -13.22 6.24
CA VAL A 273 -3.41 -12.51 5.26
C VAL A 273 -4.01 -13.48 4.22
N SER A 274 -3.29 -14.55 3.86
CA SER A 274 -3.76 -15.54 2.90
C SER A 274 -4.99 -16.33 3.38
N TRP A 275 -5.27 -16.42 4.68
CA TRP A 275 -6.52 -17.02 5.18
C TRP A 275 -7.75 -16.23 4.70
N VAL A 276 -7.66 -14.90 4.71
CA VAL A 276 -8.69 -14.02 4.18
C VAL A 276 -8.79 -14.16 2.66
N THR A 277 -7.65 -14.24 1.97
CA THR A 277 -7.61 -14.46 0.52
C THR A 277 -8.27 -15.79 0.14
N LEU A 278 -8.01 -16.86 0.89
CA LEU A 278 -8.65 -18.17 0.72
C LEU A 278 -10.16 -18.11 0.94
N ALA A 279 -10.62 -17.47 2.01
CA ALA A 279 -12.05 -17.31 2.26
C ALA A 279 -12.73 -16.52 1.13
N LYS A 280 -12.10 -15.46 0.62
CA LYS A 280 -12.60 -14.72 -0.55
C LYS A 280 -12.63 -15.61 -1.81
N LEU A 281 -11.57 -16.37 -2.05
CA LEU A 281 -11.49 -17.29 -3.19
C LEU A 281 -12.61 -18.32 -3.15
N LEU A 282 -12.88 -18.94 -1.98
CA LEU A 282 -14.02 -19.84 -1.82
C LEU A 282 -15.34 -19.11 -2.08
N TYR A 283 -15.50 -17.89 -1.57
CA TYR A 283 -16.73 -17.12 -1.77
C TYR A 283 -17.06 -16.89 -3.26
N ASP A 284 -16.02 -16.62 -4.06
CA ASP A 284 -16.08 -16.40 -5.50
C ASP A 284 -16.24 -17.73 -6.28
N PHE A 285 -15.63 -18.83 -5.79
CA PHE A 285 -15.66 -20.18 -6.37
C PHE A 285 -16.16 -21.23 -5.36
N PRO A 286 -17.49 -21.36 -5.17
CA PRO A 286 -18.07 -22.22 -4.14
C PRO A 286 -17.74 -23.72 -4.27
N GLU A 287 -17.34 -24.17 -5.45
CA GLU A 287 -16.92 -25.54 -5.74
C GLU A 287 -15.58 -25.94 -5.09
N LEU A 288 -14.79 -24.98 -4.61
CA LEU A 288 -13.49 -25.22 -3.97
C LEU A 288 -13.56 -25.73 -2.53
N GLY A 289 -14.73 -25.65 -1.89
CA GLY A 289 -14.87 -26.03 -0.49
C GLY A 289 -16.30 -25.96 0.01
N ASP A 290 -16.55 -26.60 1.14
CA ASP A 290 -17.82 -26.53 1.82
C ASP A 290 -17.84 -25.40 2.88
N VAL A 291 -18.95 -25.30 3.59
CA VAL A 291 -19.12 -24.33 4.69
C VAL A 291 -18.08 -24.56 5.79
N ASN A 292 -17.68 -25.80 6.06
CA ASN A 292 -16.69 -26.11 7.09
C ASN A 292 -15.33 -25.52 6.71
N LYS A 293 -14.90 -25.70 5.46
CA LYS A 293 -13.65 -25.15 4.94
C LYS A 293 -13.65 -23.62 4.92
N MET A 294 -14.78 -23.01 4.55
CA MET A 294 -14.96 -21.54 4.66
C MET A 294 -14.78 -21.06 6.11
N MET A 295 -15.43 -21.72 7.06
CA MET A 295 -15.36 -21.35 8.48
C MET A 295 -13.98 -21.60 9.08
N GLU A 296 -13.29 -22.65 8.65
CA GLU A 296 -11.89 -22.93 9.02
C GLU A 296 -10.98 -21.77 8.63
N TYR A 297 -11.04 -21.33 7.36
CA TYR A 297 -10.22 -20.20 6.89
C TYR A 297 -10.52 -18.90 7.62
N LEU A 298 -11.80 -18.58 7.83
CA LEU A 298 -12.17 -17.40 8.59
C LEU A 298 -11.71 -17.50 10.04
N ASN A 299 -11.82 -18.66 10.69
CA ASN A 299 -11.36 -18.84 12.06
C ASN A 299 -9.84 -18.75 12.18
N ASN A 300 -9.08 -19.29 11.22
CA ASN A 300 -7.62 -19.15 11.19
C ASN A 300 -7.20 -17.69 10.98
N GLY A 301 -7.87 -16.97 10.07
CA GLY A 301 -7.64 -15.53 9.89
C GLY A 301 -7.95 -14.72 11.15
N ARG A 302 -9.05 -15.03 11.84
CA ARG A 302 -9.43 -14.38 13.11
C ARG A 302 -8.45 -14.69 14.23
N ALA A 303 -7.98 -15.93 14.33
CA ALA A 303 -6.98 -16.33 15.34
C ALA A 303 -5.62 -15.65 15.13
N ALA A 304 -5.36 -15.18 13.90
CA ALA A 304 -4.20 -14.37 13.55
C ALA A 304 -4.54 -12.87 13.41
N ASP A 305 -5.57 -12.42 14.11
CA ASP A 305 -6.01 -11.03 14.23
C ASP A 305 -6.22 -10.30 12.88
N GLN A 306 -6.60 -11.02 11.82
CA GLN A 306 -6.89 -10.43 10.52
C GLN A 306 -8.28 -9.78 10.52
N PRO A 307 -8.42 -8.44 10.50
CA PRO A 307 -9.72 -7.80 10.71
C PRO A 307 -10.71 -8.06 9.57
N ARG A 308 -10.19 -8.28 8.35
CA ARG A 308 -11.00 -8.68 7.19
C ARG A 308 -11.70 -10.02 7.37
N ALA A 309 -11.20 -10.90 8.24
CA ALA A 309 -11.87 -12.15 8.53
C ALA A 309 -13.20 -11.91 9.29
N GLU A 310 -13.23 -10.96 10.24
CA GLU A 310 -14.46 -10.54 10.92
C GLU A 310 -15.44 -9.87 9.94
N LEU A 311 -14.94 -9.00 9.04
CA LEU A 311 -15.75 -8.40 7.97
C LEU A 311 -16.42 -9.46 7.09
N LEU A 312 -15.63 -10.42 6.58
CA LEU A 312 -16.13 -11.48 5.71
C LEU A 312 -17.13 -12.36 6.44
N LEU A 313 -16.87 -12.73 7.69
CA LEU A 313 -17.78 -13.55 8.49
C LEU A 313 -19.12 -12.83 8.73
N GLY A 314 -19.06 -11.54 9.08
CA GLY A 314 -20.25 -10.70 9.20
C GLY A 314 -21.05 -10.61 7.88
N ARG A 315 -20.35 -10.49 6.76
CA ARG A 315 -20.95 -10.52 5.42
C ARG A 315 -21.62 -11.86 5.12
N LEU A 316 -21.02 -13.00 5.47
CA LEU A 316 -21.62 -14.32 5.24
C LEU A 316 -22.96 -14.46 5.97
N TYR A 317 -23.04 -14.03 7.23
CA TYR A 317 -24.29 -14.02 8.00
C TYR A 317 -25.30 -12.98 7.51
N TYR A 318 -24.84 -11.87 6.91
CA TYR A 318 -25.71 -10.86 6.31
C TYR A 318 -26.35 -11.34 4.99
N GLU A 319 -25.57 -11.95 4.10
CA GLU A 319 -26.04 -12.36 2.77
C GLU A 319 -26.74 -13.73 2.78
N GLY A 320 -26.35 -14.63 3.68
CA GLY A 320 -26.95 -15.96 3.77
C GLY A 320 -26.59 -16.92 2.63
N LYS A 321 -25.57 -16.59 1.81
CA LYS A 321 -25.14 -17.40 0.66
C LYS A 321 -24.48 -18.71 1.07
N TRP A 322 -23.71 -18.69 2.15
CA TRP A 322 -22.89 -19.81 2.63
C TRP A 322 -23.38 -20.41 3.96
N VAL A 323 -24.00 -19.59 4.78
CA VAL A 323 -24.51 -19.97 6.11
C VAL A 323 -25.94 -19.49 6.21
N THR A 324 -26.73 -20.07 7.11
CA THR A 324 -28.06 -19.53 7.41
C THR A 324 -27.92 -18.06 7.85
N PRO A 325 -28.59 -17.12 7.18
CA PRO A 325 -28.46 -15.71 7.54
C PRO A 325 -28.91 -15.46 8.97
N ASP A 326 -28.13 -14.67 9.69
CA ASP A 326 -28.32 -14.35 11.11
C ASP A 326 -27.88 -12.90 11.33
N ALA A 327 -28.85 -11.99 11.40
CA ALA A 327 -28.58 -10.56 11.48
C ALA A 327 -27.86 -10.17 12.77
N VAL A 328 -28.07 -10.90 13.87
CA VAL A 328 -27.45 -10.62 15.17
C VAL A 328 -25.97 -11.00 15.11
N LYS A 329 -25.64 -12.18 14.57
CA LYS A 329 -24.24 -12.56 14.35
C LYS A 329 -23.56 -11.65 13.33
N ALA A 330 -24.26 -11.29 12.26
CA ALA A 330 -23.73 -10.33 11.28
C ALA A 330 -23.38 -9.01 11.96
N GLU A 331 -24.28 -8.43 12.76
CA GLU A 331 -24.03 -7.21 13.52
C GLU A 331 -22.84 -7.34 14.46
N GLU A 332 -22.74 -8.45 15.20
CA GLU A 332 -21.65 -8.71 16.15
C GLU A 332 -20.28 -8.72 15.46
N HIS A 333 -20.14 -9.49 14.38
CA HIS A 333 -18.89 -9.61 13.64
C HIS A 333 -18.52 -8.30 12.91
N LEU A 334 -19.48 -7.64 12.29
CA LEU A 334 -19.22 -6.37 11.61
C LEU A 334 -18.79 -5.27 12.58
N LYS A 335 -19.36 -5.21 13.79
CA LYS A 335 -18.91 -4.26 14.84
C LYS A 335 -17.46 -4.46 15.25
N LYS A 336 -16.93 -5.68 15.20
CA LYS A 336 -15.51 -5.94 15.48
C LYS A 336 -14.60 -5.43 14.37
N ALA A 337 -15.11 -5.39 13.13
CA ALA A 337 -14.36 -4.96 11.96
C ALA A 337 -14.40 -3.42 11.72
N THR A 338 -15.30 -2.66 12.35
CA THR A 338 -15.45 -1.21 12.10
C THR A 338 -14.21 -0.39 12.42
N ALA A 339 -13.36 -0.85 13.34
CA ALA A 339 -12.14 -0.14 13.71
C ALA A 339 -11.12 -0.03 12.55
N THR A 340 -11.14 -0.98 11.62
CA THR A 340 -10.12 -1.12 10.57
C THR A 340 -10.72 -1.24 9.16
N GLU A 341 -11.98 -1.65 9.03
CA GLU A 341 -12.60 -1.97 7.75
C GLU A 341 -13.85 -1.12 7.52
N ILE A 342 -13.70 -0.08 6.69
CA ILE A 342 -14.79 0.86 6.40
C ILE A 342 -16.04 0.21 5.81
N SER A 343 -15.87 -0.88 5.07
CA SER A 343 -16.97 -1.67 4.51
C SER A 343 -17.89 -2.25 5.59
N ALA A 344 -17.39 -2.46 6.81
CA ALA A 344 -18.20 -2.98 7.92
C ALA A 344 -19.33 -2.02 8.30
N HIS A 345 -19.03 -0.71 8.33
CA HIS A 345 -20.02 0.33 8.56
C HIS A 345 -21.13 0.31 7.50
N TYR A 346 -20.79 0.04 6.24
CA TYR A 346 -21.80 -0.09 5.20
C TYR A 346 -22.76 -1.26 5.44
N TYR A 347 -22.24 -2.43 5.78
CA TYR A 347 -23.09 -3.59 6.06
C TYR A 347 -23.95 -3.39 7.33
N LEU A 348 -23.39 -2.80 8.39
CA LEU A 348 -24.16 -2.42 9.59
C LEU A 348 -25.28 -1.44 9.24
N GLY A 349 -24.96 -0.42 8.46
CA GLY A 349 -25.93 0.53 7.94
C GLY A 349 -27.07 -0.14 7.20
N GLN A 350 -26.77 -1.14 6.36
CA GLN A 350 -27.78 -1.92 5.65
C GLN A 350 -28.63 -2.81 6.58
N ILE A 351 -28.02 -3.46 7.58
CA ILE A 351 -28.74 -4.24 8.61
C ILE A 351 -29.77 -3.35 9.32
N TYR A 352 -29.34 -2.18 9.78
CA TYR A 352 -30.18 -1.23 10.50
C TYR A 352 -31.27 -0.62 9.61
N ARG A 353 -30.93 -0.28 8.37
CA ARG A 353 -31.85 0.34 7.41
C ARG A 353 -32.97 -0.60 6.98
N ARG A 354 -32.64 -1.87 6.76
CA ARG A 354 -33.60 -2.89 6.30
C ARG A 354 -34.38 -3.53 7.46
N GLY A 355 -33.96 -3.25 8.69
CA GLY A 355 -34.60 -3.76 9.91
C GLY A 355 -34.40 -5.25 10.14
N TYR A 356 -33.25 -5.79 9.72
CA TYR A 356 -32.96 -7.23 9.82
C TYR A 356 -32.86 -7.74 11.27
N LEU A 357 -32.69 -6.84 12.23
CA LEU A 357 -32.71 -7.11 13.67
C LEU A 357 -34.13 -7.04 14.29
N GLY A 358 -35.17 -7.20 13.46
CA GLY A 358 -36.58 -7.18 13.87
C GLY A 358 -37.25 -5.80 13.84
N GLN A 359 -36.49 -4.72 13.68
CA GLN A 359 -37.01 -3.37 13.48
C GLN A 359 -35.99 -2.47 12.78
N VAL A 360 -36.46 -1.40 12.13
CA VAL A 360 -35.58 -0.41 11.48
C VAL A 360 -34.98 0.52 12.54
N TYR A 361 -33.66 0.71 12.49
CA TYR A 361 -32.92 1.63 13.36
C TYR A 361 -32.38 2.81 12.54
N SER A 362 -33.26 3.75 12.20
CA SER A 362 -32.95 4.79 11.22
C SER A 362 -31.76 5.68 11.57
N GLN A 363 -31.63 6.12 12.82
CA GLN A 363 -30.49 6.96 13.21
C GLN A 363 -29.18 6.17 13.08
N LYS A 364 -29.13 4.94 13.60
CA LYS A 364 -27.96 4.07 13.43
C LYS A 364 -27.64 3.81 11.96
N ALA A 365 -28.66 3.58 11.13
CA ALA A 365 -28.47 3.40 9.70
C ALA A 365 -27.80 4.62 9.05
N VAL A 366 -28.26 5.84 9.37
CA VAL A 366 -27.65 7.08 8.89
C VAL A 366 -26.20 7.20 9.39
N ASP A 367 -25.96 6.99 10.68
CA ASP A 367 -24.64 7.16 11.30
C ASP A 367 -23.59 6.22 10.67
N GLU A 368 -23.94 4.94 10.53
CA GLU A 368 -23.04 3.94 9.95
C GLU A 368 -22.83 4.17 8.45
N LEU A 369 -23.90 4.44 7.67
CA LEU A 369 -23.76 4.70 6.24
C LEU A 369 -23.00 5.99 5.96
N LEU A 370 -23.17 7.03 6.78
CA LEU A 370 -22.43 8.29 6.64
C LEU A 370 -20.95 8.10 6.94
N THR A 371 -20.63 7.30 7.97
CA THR A 371 -19.25 6.91 8.27
C THR A 371 -18.65 6.17 7.08
N ALA A 372 -19.35 5.17 6.54
CA ALA A 372 -18.91 4.44 5.36
C ALA A 372 -18.69 5.35 4.15
N ALA A 373 -19.62 6.24 3.85
CA ALA A 373 -19.54 7.17 2.72
C ALA A 373 -18.34 8.13 2.84
N ARG A 374 -18.09 8.66 4.05
CA ARG A 374 -16.94 9.54 4.32
C ARG A 374 -15.61 8.80 4.33
N GLY A 375 -15.62 7.49 4.57
CA GLY A 375 -14.47 6.61 4.40
C GLY A 375 -14.29 6.03 3.00
N GLY A 376 -14.99 6.56 1.99
CA GLY A 376 -14.77 6.19 0.59
C GLY A 376 -15.57 4.99 0.10
N GLN A 377 -16.55 4.50 0.88
CA GLN A 377 -17.40 3.40 0.43
C GLN A 377 -18.43 3.89 -0.62
N ASN A 378 -18.14 3.64 -1.90
CA ASN A 378 -18.92 4.14 -3.04
C ASN A 378 -20.42 3.84 -2.99
N SER A 379 -20.83 2.69 -2.43
CA SER A 379 -22.25 2.30 -2.36
C SER A 379 -23.02 2.93 -1.20
N ALA A 380 -22.35 3.60 -0.26
CA ALA A 380 -22.97 4.13 0.93
C ALA A 380 -23.81 5.39 0.65
N ASP A 381 -23.34 6.28 -0.23
CA ASP A 381 -24.10 7.47 -0.65
C ASP A 381 -25.41 7.10 -1.34
N PHE A 382 -25.37 6.08 -2.21
CA PHE A 382 -26.57 5.55 -2.83
C PHE A 382 -27.57 5.02 -1.78
N ALA A 383 -27.08 4.31 -0.77
CA ALA A 383 -27.93 3.80 0.32
C ALA A 383 -28.52 4.92 1.18
N LEU A 384 -27.78 6.00 1.43
CA LEU A 384 -28.26 7.20 2.13
C LEU A 384 -29.34 7.92 1.30
N ALA A 385 -29.13 8.09 0.00
CA ALA A 385 -30.10 8.70 -0.90
C ALA A 385 -31.42 7.91 -0.92
N GLN A 386 -31.34 6.57 -0.96
CA GLN A 386 -32.51 5.70 -0.83
C GLN A 386 -33.19 5.83 0.54
N LEU A 387 -32.42 5.93 1.62
CA LEU A 387 -32.95 6.06 2.97
C LEU A 387 -33.78 7.34 3.15
N PHE A 388 -33.25 8.48 2.68
CA PHE A 388 -33.93 9.77 2.80
C PHE A 388 -35.09 9.95 1.79
N SER A 389 -35.12 9.19 0.69
CA SER A 389 -36.20 9.27 -0.30
C SER A 389 -37.38 8.34 0.01
N GLN A 390 -37.13 7.12 0.49
CA GLN A 390 -38.17 6.07 0.59
C GLN A 390 -39.02 6.16 1.87
N GLY A 391 -38.62 6.94 2.87
CA GLY A 391 -39.39 7.12 4.11
C GLY A 391 -39.53 5.88 5.00
N LYS A 392 -38.82 4.78 4.70
CA LYS A 392 -38.90 3.53 5.44
C LYS A 392 -38.09 3.63 6.74
N GLY A 393 -38.76 4.05 7.81
CA GLY A 393 -38.22 4.19 9.16
C GLY A 393 -37.61 5.56 9.47
N THR A 394 -37.18 6.30 8.45
CA THR A 394 -36.65 7.68 8.58
C THR A 394 -37.64 8.65 7.95
N MET A 395 -37.84 9.84 8.53
CA MET A 395 -38.66 10.87 7.89
C MET A 395 -38.03 11.25 6.54
N PRO A 396 -38.80 11.25 5.43
CA PRO A 396 -38.28 11.66 4.13
C PRO A 396 -37.67 13.06 4.19
N ASP A 397 -36.47 13.20 3.62
CA ASP A 397 -35.79 14.47 3.49
C ASP A 397 -35.33 14.65 2.04
N PRO A 398 -36.06 15.43 1.23
CA PRO A 398 -35.74 15.60 -0.18
C PRO A 398 -34.40 16.33 -0.40
N VAL A 399 -33.95 17.15 0.55
CA VAL A 399 -32.65 17.85 0.43
C VAL A 399 -31.53 16.84 0.61
N ASN A 400 -31.56 16.07 1.70
CA ASN A 400 -30.54 15.05 1.96
C ASN A 400 -30.56 13.94 0.91
N ALA A 401 -31.75 13.48 0.49
CA ALA A 401 -31.87 12.50 -0.59
C ALA A 401 -31.18 12.98 -1.88
N TRP A 402 -31.43 14.23 -2.27
CA TRP A 402 -30.79 14.83 -3.43
C TRP A 402 -29.28 14.94 -3.29
N VAL A 403 -28.78 15.44 -2.16
CA VAL A 403 -27.33 15.61 -1.90
C VAL A 403 -26.59 14.28 -2.02
N PHE A 404 -27.05 13.25 -1.33
CA PHE A 404 -26.41 11.94 -1.38
C PHE A 404 -26.56 11.27 -2.76
N ALA A 405 -27.62 11.55 -3.51
CA ALA A 405 -27.75 11.06 -4.88
C ALA A 405 -26.73 11.71 -5.82
N GLN A 406 -26.46 13.03 -5.67
CA GLN A 406 -25.40 13.70 -6.43
C GLN A 406 -24.01 13.16 -6.07
N LEU A 407 -23.75 12.88 -4.77
CA LEU A 407 -22.49 12.26 -4.34
C LEU A 407 -22.34 10.84 -4.89
N ALA A 408 -23.43 10.07 -4.95
CA ALA A 408 -23.43 8.71 -5.49
C ALA A 408 -23.07 8.65 -6.98
N LEU A 409 -23.18 9.75 -7.75
CA LEU A 409 -22.76 9.79 -9.15
C LEU A 409 -21.26 9.48 -9.33
N ALA A 410 -20.45 9.67 -8.29
CA ALA A 410 -19.04 9.29 -8.29
C ALA A 410 -18.85 7.77 -8.48
N SER A 411 -19.83 6.92 -8.14
CA SER A 411 -19.75 5.47 -8.38
C SER A 411 -19.92 5.09 -9.84
N GLN A 412 -20.37 6.01 -10.70
CA GLN A 412 -20.60 5.81 -12.15
C GLN A 412 -21.49 4.62 -12.49
N THR A 413 -22.38 4.22 -11.57
CA THR A 413 -23.33 3.13 -11.80
C THR A 413 -24.64 3.65 -12.41
N PRO A 414 -25.28 2.94 -13.37
CA PRO A 414 -26.56 3.37 -13.95
C PRO A 414 -27.64 3.66 -12.91
N GLN A 415 -27.69 2.87 -11.83
CA GLN A 415 -28.67 3.03 -10.76
C GLN A 415 -28.49 4.36 -9.99
N ALA A 416 -27.25 4.81 -9.80
CA ALA A 416 -26.97 6.08 -9.15
C ALA A 416 -27.40 7.25 -10.04
N THR A 417 -27.13 7.16 -11.35
CA THR A 417 -27.57 8.16 -12.34
C THR A 417 -29.09 8.26 -12.39
N GLU A 418 -29.79 7.13 -12.53
CA GLU A 418 -31.25 7.08 -12.54
C GLU A 418 -31.87 7.66 -11.27
N LEU A 419 -31.31 7.33 -10.10
CA LEU A 419 -31.77 7.86 -8.82
C LEU A 419 -31.55 9.38 -8.72
N ALA A 420 -30.40 9.87 -9.16
CA ALA A 420 -30.09 11.30 -9.16
C ALA A 420 -31.01 12.08 -10.10
N GLU A 421 -31.29 11.55 -11.30
CA GLU A 421 -32.24 12.14 -12.24
C GLU A 421 -33.66 12.17 -11.68
N ALA A 422 -34.12 11.06 -11.09
CA ALA A 422 -35.42 11.01 -10.44
C ALA A 422 -35.53 12.06 -9.32
N LEU A 423 -34.52 12.17 -8.46
CA LEU A 423 -34.53 13.12 -7.34
C LEU A 423 -34.33 14.58 -7.79
N ASN A 424 -33.70 14.84 -8.93
CA ASN A 424 -33.66 16.18 -9.54
C ASN A 424 -35.07 16.68 -9.86
N THR A 425 -35.96 15.81 -10.35
CA THR A 425 -37.34 16.19 -10.68
C THR A 425 -38.24 16.35 -9.45
N GLN A 426 -37.90 15.69 -8.34
CA GLN A 426 -38.67 15.69 -7.11
C GLN A 426 -38.26 16.79 -6.13
N LEU A 427 -37.06 17.37 -6.29
CA LEU A 427 -36.58 18.44 -5.41
C LEU A 427 -37.35 19.74 -5.67
N PRO A 428 -38.05 20.30 -4.66
CA PRO A 428 -38.71 21.59 -4.82
C PRO A 428 -37.69 22.69 -5.19
N PRO A 429 -37.96 23.55 -6.19
CA PRO A 429 -37.01 24.56 -6.66
C PRO A 429 -36.46 25.48 -5.56
N GLU A 430 -37.29 25.80 -4.56
CA GLU A 430 -36.91 26.63 -3.42
C GLU A 430 -35.86 25.97 -2.50
N LYS A 431 -35.71 24.64 -2.56
CA LYS A 431 -34.74 23.89 -1.76
C LYS A 431 -33.41 23.66 -2.47
N LEU A 432 -33.33 23.94 -3.78
CA LEU A 432 -32.14 23.66 -4.59
C LEU A 432 -30.89 24.42 -4.11
N ALA A 433 -31.03 25.67 -3.69
CA ALA A 433 -29.92 26.46 -3.18
C ALA A 433 -29.32 25.83 -1.91
N THR A 434 -30.17 25.44 -0.97
CA THR A 434 -29.77 24.75 0.27
C THR A 434 -29.11 23.41 -0.01
N ALA A 435 -29.65 22.64 -0.95
CA ALA A 435 -29.10 21.33 -1.33
C ALA A 435 -27.69 21.48 -1.95
N LYS A 436 -27.47 22.48 -2.80
CA LYS A 436 -26.16 22.77 -3.39
C LYS A 436 -25.13 23.23 -2.35
N ASP A 437 -25.51 24.08 -1.40
CA ASP A 437 -24.62 24.49 -0.30
C ASP A 437 -24.23 23.29 0.57
N LEU A 438 -25.19 22.42 0.90
CA LEU A 438 -24.91 21.21 1.69
C LEU A 438 -24.00 20.23 0.94
N LEU A 439 -24.23 20.03 -0.36
CA LEU A 439 -23.36 19.22 -1.22
C LEU A 439 -21.92 19.74 -1.21
N ALA A 440 -21.72 21.05 -1.40
CA ALA A 440 -20.39 21.65 -1.40
C ALA A 440 -19.68 21.50 -0.03
N ARG A 441 -20.42 21.62 1.07
CA ARG A 441 -19.88 21.40 2.42
C ARG A 441 -19.46 19.95 2.63
N GLU A 442 -20.30 18.99 2.24
CA GLU A 442 -19.98 17.58 2.38
C GLU A 442 -18.79 17.19 1.50
N GLN A 443 -18.72 17.68 0.26
CA GLN A 443 -17.56 17.50 -0.61
C GLN A 443 -16.27 18.07 0.00
N LYS A 444 -16.34 19.24 0.65
CA LYS A 444 -15.19 19.83 1.34
C LYS A 444 -14.74 19.00 2.54
N VAL A 445 -15.67 18.53 3.37
CA VAL A 445 -15.39 17.65 4.52
C VAL A 445 -14.79 16.34 4.03
N ARG A 446 -15.33 15.76 2.97
CA ARG A 446 -14.80 14.53 2.36
C ARG A 446 -13.48 14.74 1.66
N GLY A 447 -13.21 15.88 1.06
CA GLY A 447 -11.88 16.21 0.54
C GLY A 447 -10.85 16.18 1.67
N ALA A 448 -11.13 16.86 2.79
CA ALA A 448 -10.28 16.85 3.98
C ALA A 448 -10.17 15.46 4.65
N ASN A 449 -11.24 14.66 4.62
CA ASN A 449 -11.26 13.31 5.17
C ASN A 449 -10.69 12.26 4.22
N ALA A 450 -10.71 12.45 2.89
CA ALA A 450 -10.09 11.58 1.91
C ALA A 450 -8.57 11.73 1.98
N THR A 451 -8.08 12.96 2.20
CA THR A 451 -6.73 13.29 2.64
C THR A 451 -6.38 12.51 3.94
N GLN A 452 -7.23 12.55 4.98
CA GLN A 452 -7.01 11.77 6.22
C GLN A 452 -7.14 10.24 6.08
N ASN A 453 -8.08 9.75 5.28
CA ASN A 453 -8.32 8.32 5.11
C ASN A 453 -7.34 7.71 4.10
N ALA A 454 -6.79 8.47 3.15
CA ALA A 454 -5.64 8.05 2.36
C ALA A 454 -4.41 7.86 3.26
N MET A 455 -4.19 8.74 4.25
CA MET A 455 -3.16 8.54 5.28
C MET A 455 -3.38 7.23 6.07
N VAL A 456 -4.62 6.85 6.38
CA VAL A 456 -4.94 5.62 7.14
C VAL A 456 -4.93 4.36 6.26
N LEU A 457 -5.52 4.39 5.06
CA LEU A 457 -5.59 3.24 4.16
C LEU A 457 -4.20 2.86 3.64
N GLN A 458 -3.34 3.84 3.39
CA GLN A 458 -1.96 3.60 2.98
C GLN A 458 -1.13 3.10 4.17
N ALA A 459 -1.37 3.58 5.40
CA ALA A 459 -0.79 2.99 6.61
C ALA A 459 -1.24 1.53 6.84
N LEU A 460 -2.49 1.17 6.51
CA LEU A 460 -3.05 -0.20 6.59
C LEU A 460 -2.65 -1.10 5.39
N GLN A 461 -2.37 -0.53 4.22
CA GLN A 461 -1.78 -1.25 3.09
C GLN A 461 -0.29 -1.51 3.35
N GLU A 462 0.40 -0.56 3.96
CA GLU A 462 1.76 -0.76 4.42
C GLU A 462 1.82 -1.63 5.69
N GLU A 463 0.76 -1.78 6.51
CA GLU A 463 0.70 -2.83 7.56
C GLU A 463 0.82 -4.24 6.97
N LYS A 464 0.48 -4.42 5.68
CA LYS A 464 0.69 -5.67 4.94
C LYS A 464 2.01 -5.76 4.19
N ASP A 465 2.62 -4.62 3.86
CA ASP A 465 3.93 -4.56 3.18
C ASP A 465 5.09 -4.30 4.18
N GLY A 466 4.79 -4.17 5.48
CA GLY A 466 5.70 -3.67 6.53
C GLY A 466 6.37 -4.72 7.41
N GLU A 467 6.06 -6.01 7.24
CA GLU A 467 6.89 -7.10 7.81
C GLU A 467 8.21 -7.29 7.02
N GLU A 468 8.46 -6.51 5.96
CA GLU A 468 9.61 -6.67 5.05
C GLU A 468 10.68 -5.57 5.14
N ALA A 469 10.79 -4.89 6.27
CA ALA A 469 11.90 -3.97 6.54
C ALA A 469 12.68 -4.37 7.80
N LEU A 470 13.22 -5.59 7.82
CA LEU A 470 14.39 -5.98 8.61
C LEU A 470 15.37 -6.79 7.74
#